data_AF-A0A7G3ZWN4-F1
#
_entry.id   AF-A0A7G3ZWN4-F1
#
_cell.length_a   1.000
_cell.length_b   1.000
_cell.length_c   1.000
_cell.angle_alpha   90.00
_cell.angle_beta   90.00
_cell.angle_gamma   90.00
#
_symmetry.space_group_name_H-M   'P 1'
#
loop_
_entity.id
_entity.type
_entity.pdbx_description
1 polymer ?
#
loop_
_entity_poly.entity_id
_entity_poly.type
_entity_poly.pdbx_seq_one_letter_code
_entity_poly.pdbx_strand_id
1 'polypeptide(L)'
;MAKKLKTIVKKGTTTTTKEQSLHSDHHPQLFGKTLIWNIDKDNANDDLEMKAFAIAQKINKGEVTSGMLQEVPHDSQEKLIANIQKYLDPKQKLSMRYNQNGTHPFGNLTFSCNPVTPTPNQALEKDVKKLQQKYEDSGASKGQVLITLVEDENGKKRLLVNVHAESPPKPGAPLRTRHPPTPRVDLNQVMKDMEQFRKNHRDIDVVVGGDMNKGRKSLPKEMPNYQSNPNFRYQHSEPNTAFKQDGAGVAVDAVFSTEQGVDLKTQKDMNFFNRDFEKAFDKSKKEKEKLAQQEKMKPVVDLQKNLKSSPAFTTATVHTGNYQQKIKQDTQQDFPVKLVFQDARQARQFTNHVALRDKKNLFQNENEIYLTQGAVAKILTLDINQPKLVFTHVHQGEKLSTQRKEELQQSCVEQIKAVTGKQISAAPTVQYENTKIRQDTRGEIDYSMKLTFANKEEARAFSDAMGYKNKTLLFQKGDTVYIAKEAEADFLKKMCKTENTASFKTHLATLKSSSPPQLSQPKESPEEIVMSAPKSAKGPL
;
A
#
# COMPACT_ATOMS: atom_id res chain seq x y z
N MET A 1 3.13 -21.71 -19.28
CA MET A 1 2.31 -22.61 -20.12
C MET A 1 1.95 -23.85 -19.30
N ALA A 2 0.75 -24.40 -19.48
CA ALA A 2 0.28 -25.60 -18.76
C ALA A 2 1.07 -26.86 -19.15
N LYS A 3 1.20 -27.80 -18.20
CA LYS A 3 1.94 -29.06 -18.36
C LYS A 3 1.06 -30.04 -19.16
N LYS A 4 1.57 -30.56 -20.29
CA LYS A 4 0.94 -31.71 -20.95
C LYS A 4 1.34 -32.98 -20.21
N LEU A 5 0.36 -33.62 -19.58
CA LEU A 5 0.55 -34.82 -18.78
C LEU A 5 -0.17 -36.00 -19.44
N LYS A 6 0.56 -37.08 -19.67
CA LYS A 6 -0.03 -38.37 -19.97
C LYS A 6 -0.60 -38.93 -18.67
N THR A 7 -1.91 -39.13 -18.59
CA THR A 7 -2.60 -39.68 -17.43
C THR A 7 -3.07 -41.09 -17.74
N ILE A 8 -2.88 -42.01 -16.79
CA ILE A 8 -3.34 -43.39 -16.84
C ILE A 8 -4.35 -43.57 -15.71
N VAL A 9 -5.62 -43.59 -16.09
CA VAL A 9 -6.74 -43.71 -15.15
C VAL A 9 -7.24 -45.15 -15.18
N LYS A 10 -7.22 -45.80 -14.02
CA LYS A 10 -7.83 -47.12 -13.83
C LYS A 10 -9.18 -46.97 -13.13
N LYS A 11 -10.24 -47.48 -13.76
CA LYS A 11 -11.60 -47.54 -13.19
C LYS A 11 -12.14 -48.96 -13.34
N GLY A 12 -12.19 -49.70 -12.24
CA GLY A 12 -12.51 -51.14 -12.27
C GLY A 12 -11.44 -51.92 -13.05
N THR A 13 -11.87 -52.71 -14.03
CA THR A 13 -10.98 -53.45 -14.96
C THR A 13 -10.50 -52.60 -16.14
N THR A 14 -11.11 -51.43 -16.38
CA THR A 14 -10.78 -50.58 -17.52
C THR A 14 -9.60 -49.67 -17.20
N THR A 15 -8.60 -49.66 -18.07
CA THR A 15 -7.50 -48.69 -18.05
C THR A 15 -7.65 -47.74 -19.23
N THR A 16 -7.66 -46.44 -18.97
CA THR A 16 -7.72 -45.40 -19.99
C THR A 16 -6.50 -44.53 -19.90
N THR A 17 -5.81 -44.35 -21.03
CA THR A 17 -4.66 -43.47 -21.14
C THR A 17 -5.06 -42.23 -21.94
N LYS A 18 -4.87 -41.03 -21.37
CA LYS A 18 -5.19 -39.77 -22.03
C LYS A 18 -4.09 -38.75 -21.80
N GLU A 19 -3.71 -38.03 -22.85
CA GLU A 19 -2.90 -36.82 -22.70
C GLU A 19 -3.83 -35.65 -22.34
N GLN A 20 -3.49 -34.93 -21.28
CA GLN A 20 -4.28 -33.83 -20.75
C GLN A 20 -3.38 -32.63 -20.49
N SER A 21 -3.81 -31.44 -20.89
CA SER A 21 -3.17 -30.18 -20.51
C SER A 21 -3.69 -29.76 -19.13
N LEU A 22 -2.84 -29.84 -18.11
CA LEU A 22 -3.18 -29.52 -16.72
C LEU A 22 -2.28 -28.40 -16.18
N HIS A 23 -2.81 -27.61 -15.25
CA HIS A 23 -2.03 -26.61 -14.52
C HIS A 23 -1.04 -27.25 -13.55
N SER A 24 -1.48 -28.31 -12.87
CA SER A 24 -0.68 -29.09 -11.91
C SER A 24 -0.90 -30.57 -12.19
N ASP A 25 0.06 -31.43 -11.82
CA ASP A 25 -0.19 -32.87 -11.75
C ASP A 25 -1.10 -33.27 -10.58
N HIS A 26 -1.51 -32.31 -9.74
CA HIS A 26 -2.51 -32.47 -8.69
C HIS A 26 -3.81 -31.74 -9.04
N HIS A 27 -4.93 -32.44 -8.94
CA HIS A 27 -6.26 -31.85 -9.00
C HIS A 27 -6.58 -31.16 -7.66
N PRO A 28 -7.11 -29.92 -7.68
CA PRO A 28 -7.54 -29.24 -6.47
C PRO A 28 -8.66 -30.00 -5.76
N GLN A 29 -8.67 -29.91 -4.44
CA GLN A 29 -9.74 -30.39 -3.58
C GLN A 29 -10.46 -29.21 -2.93
N LEU A 30 -11.74 -29.37 -2.64
CA LEU A 30 -12.56 -28.39 -1.95
C LEU A 30 -13.20 -29.05 -0.72
N PHE A 31 -12.91 -28.50 0.46
CA PHE A 31 -13.53 -28.89 1.72
C PHE A 31 -14.40 -27.72 2.21
N GLY A 32 -15.71 -27.80 1.98
CA GLY A 32 -16.61 -26.67 2.21
C GLY A 32 -16.27 -25.54 1.24
N LYS A 33 -15.80 -24.41 1.75
CA LYS A 33 -15.26 -23.27 0.96
C LYS A 33 -13.73 -23.12 1.06
N THR A 34 -13.03 -24.13 1.59
CA THR A 34 -11.57 -24.16 1.70
C THR A 34 -10.96 -24.93 0.53
N LEU A 35 -10.25 -24.23 -0.34
CA LEU A 35 -9.47 -24.81 -1.42
C LEU A 35 -8.21 -25.50 -0.87
N ILE A 36 -7.90 -26.70 -1.34
CA ILE A 36 -6.66 -27.42 -1.02
C ILE A 36 -6.01 -27.82 -2.34
N TRP A 37 -4.79 -27.35 -2.61
CA TRP A 37 -4.17 -27.62 -3.90
C TRP A 37 -2.64 -27.58 -3.84
N ASN A 38 -2.00 -28.70 -4.17
CA ASN A 38 -0.58 -28.71 -4.53
C ASN A 38 -0.45 -28.08 -5.94
N ILE A 39 0.13 -26.89 -6.00
CA ILE A 39 0.19 -26.11 -7.23
C ILE A 39 1.43 -26.42 -8.08
N ASP A 40 2.21 -27.47 -7.79
CA ASP A 40 3.41 -27.91 -8.54
C ASP A 40 4.45 -26.78 -8.78
N LYS A 41 5.59 -26.88 -8.10
CA LYS A 41 6.68 -25.88 -8.14
C LYS A 41 7.34 -25.73 -9.53
N ASP A 42 7.21 -26.71 -10.42
CA ASP A 42 8.05 -26.81 -11.63
C ASP A 42 7.56 -25.92 -12.79
N ASN A 43 6.45 -25.19 -12.64
CA ASN A 43 5.89 -24.33 -13.70
C ASN A 43 6.18 -22.84 -13.47
N ALA A 44 7.27 -22.33 -14.05
CA ALA A 44 7.68 -20.93 -13.92
C ALA A 44 6.74 -19.92 -14.63
N ASN A 45 6.45 -18.83 -13.90
CA ASN A 45 5.85 -17.53 -14.25
C ASN A 45 4.49 -17.45 -14.98
N ASP A 46 4.27 -18.10 -16.13
CA ASP A 46 3.02 -17.92 -16.91
C ASP A 46 1.88 -18.79 -16.40
N ASP A 47 2.20 -19.98 -15.89
CA ASP A 47 1.19 -20.87 -15.32
C ASP A 47 0.73 -20.41 -13.93
N LEU A 48 1.56 -19.68 -13.18
CA LEU A 48 1.20 -19.15 -11.87
C LEU A 48 0.10 -18.08 -11.97
N GLU A 49 0.12 -17.22 -12.99
CA GLU A 49 -0.95 -16.25 -13.25
C GLU A 49 -2.25 -16.96 -13.69
N MET A 50 -2.16 -18.03 -14.49
CA MET A 50 -3.32 -18.84 -14.89
C MET A 50 -3.92 -19.60 -13.70
N LYS A 51 -3.10 -20.23 -12.85
CA LYS A 51 -3.51 -20.84 -11.58
C LYS A 51 -4.21 -19.82 -10.69
N ALA A 52 -3.65 -18.61 -10.59
CA ALA A 52 -4.25 -17.50 -9.85
C ALA A 52 -5.62 -17.10 -10.43
N PHE A 53 -5.75 -17.05 -11.76
CA PHE A 53 -7.01 -16.79 -12.43
C PHE A 53 -8.05 -17.88 -12.16
N ALA A 54 -7.67 -19.16 -12.21
CA ALA A 54 -8.55 -20.28 -11.87
C ALA A 54 -9.06 -20.19 -10.42
N ILE A 55 -8.18 -19.82 -9.48
CA ILE A 55 -8.56 -19.57 -8.07
C ILE A 55 -9.53 -18.38 -7.99
N ALA A 56 -9.22 -17.26 -8.64
CA ALA A 56 -10.05 -16.06 -8.64
C ALA A 56 -11.47 -16.33 -9.18
N GLN A 57 -11.61 -17.13 -10.24
CA GLN A 57 -12.91 -17.52 -10.77
C GLN A 57 -13.77 -18.26 -9.73
N LYS A 58 -13.17 -19.10 -8.89
CA LYS A 58 -13.87 -19.83 -7.82
C LYS A 58 -14.23 -18.92 -6.65
N ILE A 59 -13.38 -17.95 -6.32
CA ILE A 59 -13.67 -16.92 -5.31
C ILE A 59 -14.84 -16.04 -5.78
N ASN A 60 -14.83 -15.57 -7.03
CA ASN A 60 -15.89 -14.71 -7.59
C ASN A 60 -17.26 -15.41 -7.64
N LYS A 61 -17.28 -16.74 -7.73
CA LYS A 61 -18.50 -17.56 -7.65
C LYS A 61 -18.97 -17.81 -6.21
N GLY A 62 -18.22 -17.37 -5.20
CA GLY A 62 -18.48 -17.66 -3.79
C GLY A 62 -18.21 -19.12 -3.39
N GLU A 63 -17.53 -19.90 -4.24
CA GLU A 63 -17.21 -21.30 -3.99
C GLU A 63 -15.96 -21.45 -3.09
N VAL A 64 -15.09 -20.45 -3.05
CA VAL A 64 -13.84 -20.44 -2.28
C VAL A 64 -13.75 -19.16 -1.46
N THR A 65 -13.49 -19.29 -0.16
CA THR A 65 -13.26 -18.15 0.77
C THR A 65 -11.94 -18.27 1.53
N SER A 66 -11.33 -19.45 1.53
CA SER A 66 -9.99 -19.67 2.05
C SER A 66 -9.26 -20.74 1.25
N GLY A 67 -7.94 -20.83 1.41
CA GLY A 67 -7.18 -21.88 0.75
C GLY A 67 -5.91 -22.30 1.48
N MET A 68 -5.49 -23.52 1.18
CA MET A 68 -4.27 -24.19 1.62
C MET A 68 -3.54 -24.70 0.37
N LEU A 69 -2.54 -23.94 -0.08
CA LEU A 69 -1.74 -24.25 -1.26
C LEU A 69 -0.40 -24.87 -0.82
N GLN A 70 0.04 -25.90 -1.54
CA GLN A 70 1.35 -26.54 -1.36
C GLN A 70 2.20 -26.33 -2.60
N GLU A 71 3.52 -26.45 -2.46
CA GLU A 71 4.50 -26.23 -3.53
C GLU A 71 4.44 -24.86 -4.20
N VAL A 72 4.07 -23.82 -3.44
CA VAL A 72 4.18 -22.44 -3.94
C VAL A 72 5.65 -22.09 -4.06
N PRO A 73 6.17 -21.71 -5.25
CA PRO A 73 7.58 -21.38 -5.43
C PRO A 73 8.03 -20.29 -4.45
N HIS A 74 9.20 -20.46 -3.84
CA HIS A 74 9.77 -19.46 -2.95
C HIS A 74 9.91 -18.11 -3.68
N ASP A 75 9.77 -17.00 -2.96
CA ASP A 75 9.77 -15.62 -3.49
C ASP A 75 8.64 -15.26 -4.47
N SER A 76 7.69 -16.17 -4.75
CA SER A 76 6.57 -15.93 -5.68
C SER A 76 5.21 -15.77 -5.00
N GLN A 77 5.15 -15.79 -3.67
CA GLN A 77 3.89 -15.78 -2.88
C GLN A 77 3.11 -14.48 -3.08
N GLU A 78 3.79 -13.35 -2.91
CA GLU A 78 3.19 -12.02 -3.09
C GLU A 78 2.69 -11.85 -4.52
N LYS A 79 3.45 -12.35 -5.50
CA LYS A 79 3.06 -12.34 -6.91
C LYS A 79 1.82 -13.20 -7.17
N LEU A 80 1.75 -14.41 -6.60
CA LEU A 80 0.58 -15.28 -6.69
C LEU A 80 -0.67 -14.58 -6.12
N ILE A 81 -0.56 -14.03 -4.90
CA ILE A 81 -1.68 -13.34 -4.23
C ILE A 81 -2.10 -12.09 -5.01
N ALA A 82 -1.16 -11.28 -5.48
CA ALA A 82 -1.45 -10.13 -6.32
C ALA A 82 -2.13 -10.54 -7.64
N ASN A 83 -1.72 -11.64 -8.25
CA ASN A 83 -2.38 -12.18 -9.44
C ASN A 83 -3.80 -12.67 -9.14
N ILE A 84 -4.06 -13.30 -7.99
CA ILE A 84 -5.43 -13.68 -7.62
C ILE A 84 -6.27 -12.41 -7.48
N GLN A 85 -5.79 -11.43 -6.69
CA GLN A 85 -6.47 -10.15 -6.46
C GLN A 85 -6.74 -9.36 -7.74
N LYS A 86 -5.83 -9.41 -8.73
CA LYS A 86 -6.00 -8.79 -10.05
C LYS A 86 -7.29 -9.23 -10.75
N TYR A 87 -7.74 -10.47 -10.52
CA TYR A 87 -8.88 -11.08 -11.19
C TYR A 87 -10.15 -11.20 -10.33
N LEU A 88 -10.17 -10.64 -9.11
CA LEU A 88 -11.36 -10.66 -8.25
C LEU A 88 -12.39 -9.56 -8.60
N ASP A 89 -13.67 -9.88 -8.43
CA ASP A 89 -14.82 -8.97 -8.56
C ASP A 89 -15.61 -8.92 -7.23
N PRO A 90 -15.81 -7.75 -6.57
CA PRO A 90 -15.00 -6.52 -6.61
C PRO A 90 -13.52 -6.77 -6.22
N LYS A 91 -12.64 -5.75 -6.35
CA LYS A 91 -11.22 -5.84 -5.92
C LYS A 91 -11.13 -6.06 -4.39
N GLN A 92 -11.22 -7.31 -3.96
CA GLN A 92 -11.08 -7.75 -2.58
C GLN A 92 -9.61 -7.92 -2.21
N LYS A 93 -9.28 -7.73 -0.94
CA LYS A 93 -7.95 -8.05 -0.41
C LYS A 93 -7.95 -9.45 0.17
N LEU A 94 -6.86 -10.16 -0.09
CA LEU A 94 -6.58 -11.46 0.51
C LEU A 94 -5.54 -11.26 1.61
N SER A 95 -5.78 -11.88 2.76
CA SER A 95 -4.72 -12.12 3.73
C SER A 95 -4.04 -13.44 3.37
N MET A 96 -2.72 -13.48 3.51
CA MET A 96 -1.94 -14.67 3.22
C MET A 96 -0.92 -14.93 4.32
N ARG A 97 -0.57 -16.19 4.50
CA ARG A 97 0.58 -16.61 5.28
C ARG A 97 1.37 -17.63 4.48
N TYR A 98 2.68 -17.59 4.60
CA TYR A 98 3.58 -18.51 3.92
C TYR A 98 4.64 -19.05 4.89
N ASN A 99 5.05 -20.29 4.67
CA ASN A 99 6.26 -20.85 5.25
C ASN A 99 6.97 -21.73 4.22
N GLN A 100 8.29 -21.52 4.06
CA GLN A 100 9.12 -22.35 3.18
C GLN A 100 9.24 -23.75 3.77
N ASN A 101 9.12 -24.78 2.93
CA ASN A 101 9.24 -26.16 3.37
C ASN A 101 10.73 -26.51 3.52
N GLY A 102 11.27 -26.45 4.73
CA GLY A 102 12.68 -26.69 5.02
C GLY A 102 13.58 -25.80 4.16
N THR A 103 14.47 -26.43 3.39
CA THR A 103 15.36 -25.77 2.43
C THR A 103 14.87 -25.88 0.99
N HIS A 104 13.66 -26.40 0.77
CA HIS A 104 13.11 -26.56 -0.58
C HIS A 104 12.84 -25.20 -1.22
N PRO A 105 12.92 -25.06 -2.56
CA PRO A 105 12.63 -23.81 -3.27
C PRO A 105 11.11 -23.51 -3.36
N PHE A 106 10.32 -24.03 -2.42
CA PHE A 106 8.87 -23.89 -2.36
C PHE A 106 8.38 -24.03 -0.92
N GLY A 107 7.10 -23.76 -0.71
CA GLY A 107 6.50 -23.89 0.61
C GLY A 107 4.99 -23.99 0.60
N ASN A 108 4.44 -23.90 1.80
CA ASN A 108 3.00 -23.92 2.05
C ASN A 108 2.51 -22.48 2.17
N LEU A 109 1.37 -22.19 1.54
CA LEU A 109 0.69 -20.92 1.63
C LEU A 109 -0.76 -21.13 2.08
N THR A 110 -1.24 -20.29 2.98
CA THR A 110 -2.67 -20.16 3.25
C THR A 110 -3.15 -18.79 2.81
N PHE A 111 -4.41 -18.70 2.39
CA PHE A 111 -5.06 -17.43 2.13
C PHE A 111 -6.49 -17.41 2.67
N SER A 112 -7.00 -16.20 2.91
CA SER A 112 -8.40 -15.95 3.29
C SER A 112 -8.92 -14.68 2.62
N CYS A 113 -10.19 -14.71 2.19
CA CYS A 113 -10.90 -13.60 1.59
C CYS A 113 -11.54 -12.72 2.67
N ASN A 114 -11.39 -11.41 2.57
CA ASN A 114 -12.04 -10.41 3.44
C ASN A 114 -12.01 -10.76 4.94
N PRO A 115 -10.83 -11.04 5.53
CA PRO A 115 -10.77 -11.28 6.96
C PRO A 115 -11.33 -10.04 7.68
N VAL A 116 -12.42 -10.23 8.44
CA VAL A 116 -12.91 -9.18 9.33
C VAL A 116 -11.80 -8.92 10.33
N THR A 117 -11.53 -7.65 10.63
CA THR A 117 -10.55 -7.31 11.67
C THR A 117 -11.06 -7.90 12.97
N PRO A 118 -10.40 -8.92 13.56
CA PRO A 118 -10.98 -9.64 14.68
C PRO A 118 -11.17 -8.70 15.86
N THR A 119 -12.24 -8.91 16.63
CA THR A 119 -12.20 -8.52 18.04
C THR A 119 -11.08 -9.34 18.70
N PRO A 120 -10.08 -8.70 19.34
CA PRO A 120 -8.90 -9.40 19.80
C PRO A 120 -9.25 -10.42 20.88
N ASN A 121 -9.15 -11.70 20.53
CA ASN A 121 -9.11 -12.78 21.52
C ASN A 121 -7.64 -13.12 21.75
N GLN A 122 -7.01 -12.37 22.65
CA GLN A 122 -5.56 -12.43 22.91
C GLN A 122 -5.09 -13.85 23.28
N ALA A 123 -5.93 -14.64 23.95
CA ALA A 123 -5.60 -16.02 24.32
C ALA A 123 -5.55 -16.95 23.10
N LEU A 124 -6.57 -16.89 22.24
CA LEU A 124 -6.62 -17.66 20.99
C LEU A 124 -5.44 -17.32 20.07
N GLU A 125 -5.18 -16.03 19.86
CA GLU A 125 -4.07 -15.58 19.00
C GLU A 125 -2.71 -16.01 19.55
N LYS A 126 -2.52 -15.95 20.88
CA LYS A 126 -1.30 -16.41 21.54
C LYS A 126 -1.10 -17.92 21.38
N ASP A 127 -2.16 -18.70 21.54
CA ASP A 127 -2.10 -20.16 21.38
C ASP A 127 -1.82 -20.57 19.93
N VAL A 128 -2.47 -19.92 18.96
CA VAL A 128 -2.21 -20.12 17.53
C VAL A 128 -0.76 -19.74 17.20
N LYS A 129 -0.26 -18.61 17.71
CA LYS A 129 1.14 -18.19 17.53
C LYS A 129 2.11 -19.20 18.13
N LYS A 130 1.83 -19.73 19.32
CA LYS A 130 2.66 -20.74 19.98
C LYS A 130 2.70 -22.05 19.20
N LEU A 131 1.54 -22.52 18.71
CA LEU A 131 1.47 -23.71 17.86
C LEU A 131 2.27 -23.54 16.59
N GLN A 132 2.11 -22.39 15.92
CA GLN A 132 2.84 -22.12 14.71
C GLN A 132 4.35 -22.02 14.92
N GLN A 133 4.79 -21.36 16.00
CA GLN A 133 6.20 -21.27 16.36
C GLN A 133 6.82 -22.67 16.53
N LYS A 134 6.09 -23.62 17.14
CA LYS A 134 6.52 -25.02 17.29
C LYS A 134 6.89 -25.66 15.94
N TYR A 135 6.14 -25.37 14.87
CA TYR A 135 6.37 -25.92 13.53
C TYR A 135 7.33 -25.08 12.67
N GLU A 136 7.54 -23.82 13.02
CA GLU A 136 8.61 -22.98 12.46
C GLU A 136 9.99 -23.34 13.05
N ASP A 137 10.02 -23.88 14.27
CA ASP A 137 11.22 -24.30 14.99
C ASP A 137 11.45 -25.82 14.99
N SER A 138 10.69 -26.59 14.20
CA SER A 138 10.74 -28.07 14.17
C SER A 138 11.98 -28.65 13.46
N GLY A 139 13.05 -27.87 13.39
CA GLY A 139 14.33 -28.22 12.80
C GLY A 139 14.18 -28.67 11.36
N ALA A 140 14.59 -29.90 11.08
CA ALA A 140 14.65 -30.41 9.73
C ALA A 140 13.27 -30.74 9.11
N SER A 141 12.17 -30.74 9.89
CA SER A 141 10.79 -30.86 9.36
C SER A 141 10.07 -29.51 9.16
N LYS A 142 10.78 -28.40 9.39
CA LYS A 142 10.25 -27.03 9.36
C LYS A 142 9.46 -26.78 8.08
N GLY A 143 8.30 -26.13 8.21
CA GLY A 143 7.51 -25.65 7.08
C GLY A 143 6.70 -26.69 6.31
N GLN A 144 6.77 -27.96 6.68
CA GLN A 144 5.82 -28.98 6.22
C GLN A 144 4.41 -28.76 6.81
N VAL A 145 4.28 -27.95 7.87
CA VAL A 145 3.00 -27.60 8.52
C VAL A 145 2.91 -26.08 8.65
N LEU A 146 1.78 -25.52 8.20
CA LEU A 146 1.47 -24.10 8.31
C LEU A 146 0.10 -23.91 8.97
N ILE A 147 0.09 -23.26 10.13
CA ILE A 147 -1.09 -23.01 10.96
C ILE A 147 -1.53 -21.57 10.76
N THR A 148 -2.79 -21.39 10.39
CA THR A 148 -3.39 -20.09 10.13
C THR A 148 -4.81 -20.05 10.69
N LEU A 149 -5.08 -19.05 11.52
CA LEU A 149 -6.44 -18.73 11.91
C LEU A 149 -7.09 -17.92 10.78
N VAL A 150 -8.21 -18.40 10.26
CA VAL A 150 -9.01 -17.72 9.24
C VAL A 150 -10.41 -17.47 9.77
N GLU A 151 -11.13 -16.58 9.11
CA GLU A 151 -12.51 -16.25 9.43
C GLU A 151 -13.34 -16.45 8.15
N ASP A 152 -14.51 -17.05 8.28
CA ASP A 152 -15.44 -17.17 7.17
C ASP A 152 -16.30 -15.90 6.99
N GLU A 153 -17.15 -15.91 5.97
CA GLU A 153 -18.05 -14.81 5.65
C GLU A 153 -19.08 -14.47 6.76
N ASN A 154 -19.30 -15.37 7.72
CA ASN A 154 -20.22 -15.18 8.85
C ASN A 154 -19.47 -14.77 10.14
N GLY A 155 -18.17 -14.51 10.06
CA GLY A 155 -17.34 -14.18 11.21
C GLY A 155 -16.92 -15.40 12.03
N LYS A 156 -17.19 -16.62 11.56
CA LYS A 156 -16.82 -17.83 12.28
C LYS A 156 -15.35 -18.14 12.06
N LYS A 157 -14.60 -18.20 13.15
CA LYS A 157 -13.17 -18.50 13.14
C LYS A 157 -12.92 -20.00 12.94
N ARG A 158 -11.89 -20.31 12.16
CA ARG A 158 -11.44 -21.67 11.84
C ARG A 158 -9.92 -21.72 11.84
N LEU A 159 -9.35 -22.79 12.39
CA LEU A 159 -7.93 -23.07 12.29
C LEU A 159 -7.66 -23.92 11.04
N LEU A 160 -6.93 -23.37 10.08
CA LEU A 160 -6.39 -24.12 8.95
C LEU A 160 -4.99 -24.60 9.29
N VAL A 161 -4.75 -25.89 9.09
CA VAL A 161 -3.45 -26.53 9.28
C VAL A 161 -3.07 -27.16 7.94
N ASN A 162 -2.35 -26.37 7.14
CA ASN A 162 -1.90 -26.72 5.81
C ASN A 162 -0.65 -27.61 5.89
N VAL A 163 -0.79 -28.86 5.45
CA VAL A 163 0.27 -29.88 5.49
C VAL A 163 0.79 -30.18 4.09
N HIS A 164 2.12 -30.17 3.94
CA HIS A 164 2.83 -30.80 2.83
C HIS A 164 3.92 -31.68 3.42
N ALA A 165 3.57 -32.93 3.69
CA ALA A 165 4.49 -33.86 4.33
C ALA A 165 5.54 -34.36 3.33
N GLU A 166 6.79 -34.53 3.74
CA GLU A 166 7.84 -35.05 2.85
C GLU A 166 7.49 -36.43 2.32
N SER A 167 7.83 -36.72 1.06
CA SER A 167 7.57 -38.01 0.43
C SER A 167 8.19 -39.17 1.22
N PRO A 168 7.47 -40.29 1.42
CA PRO A 168 8.05 -41.45 2.07
C PRO A 168 9.20 -42.02 1.22
N PRO A 169 10.27 -42.56 1.84
CA PRO A 169 11.37 -43.14 1.09
C PRO A 169 10.89 -44.28 0.19
N LYS A 170 11.45 -44.34 -1.03
CA LYS A 170 11.12 -45.40 -1.99
C LYS A 170 11.48 -46.77 -1.40
N PRO A 171 10.57 -47.77 -1.45
CA PRO A 171 10.90 -49.13 -1.04
C PRO A 171 12.12 -49.65 -1.82
N GLY A 172 13.14 -50.14 -1.11
CA GLY A 172 14.36 -50.67 -1.73
C GLY A 172 15.43 -49.64 -2.12
N ALA A 173 15.23 -48.34 -1.89
CA ALA A 173 16.26 -47.34 -2.13
C ALA A 173 17.52 -47.62 -1.27
N PRO A 174 18.76 -47.41 -1.79
CA PRO A 174 19.99 -47.55 -1.01
C PRO A 174 19.95 -46.63 0.23
N LEU A 175 20.51 -47.07 1.36
CA LEU A 175 20.47 -46.37 2.66
C LEU A 175 20.88 -44.88 2.58
N ARG A 176 21.84 -44.54 1.72
CA ARG A 176 22.27 -43.14 1.46
C ARG A 176 21.21 -42.26 0.76
N THR A 177 20.20 -42.88 0.14
CA THR A 177 19.04 -42.23 -0.51
C THR A 177 17.72 -42.50 0.22
N ARG A 178 17.74 -43.26 1.33
CA ARG A 178 16.54 -43.53 2.16
C ARG A 178 16.18 -42.37 3.09
N HIS A 179 17.11 -41.47 3.33
CA HIS A 179 16.82 -40.23 4.02
C HIS A 179 16.60 -39.17 2.93
N PRO A 180 15.36 -38.70 2.68
CA PRO A 180 15.24 -37.35 2.15
C PRO A 180 16.11 -36.44 3.03
N PRO A 181 16.80 -35.43 2.48
CA PRO A 181 17.61 -34.50 3.28
C PRO A 181 16.79 -33.84 4.41
N THR A 182 15.47 -33.88 4.29
CA THR A 182 14.47 -33.34 5.19
C THR A 182 13.64 -34.49 5.79
N PRO A 183 13.59 -34.72 7.11
CA PRO A 183 12.71 -35.70 7.72
C PRO A 183 11.23 -35.32 7.55
N ARG A 184 10.39 -36.33 7.31
CA ARG A 184 8.93 -36.19 7.24
C ARG A 184 8.33 -35.79 8.59
N VAL A 185 7.34 -34.91 8.59
CA VAL A 185 6.61 -34.50 9.80
C VAL A 185 5.79 -35.66 10.41
N ASP A 186 5.74 -35.72 11.75
CA ASP A 186 4.91 -36.68 12.47
C ASP A 186 3.44 -36.24 12.54
N LEU A 187 2.60 -36.83 11.70
CA LEU A 187 1.17 -36.54 11.63
C LEU A 187 0.40 -36.93 12.90
N ASN A 188 0.87 -37.88 13.72
CA ASN A 188 0.23 -38.16 15.01
C ASN A 188 0.42 -36.99 15.96
N GLN A 189 1.63 -36.44 16.01
CA GLN A 189 1.93 -35.31 16.86
C GLN A 189 1.15 -34.06 16.41
N VAL A 190 0.99 -33.85 15.09
CA VAL A 190 0.11 -32.81 14.54
C VAL A 190 -1.32 -33.00 15.06
N MET A 191 -1.91 -34.18 14.91
CA MET A 191 -3.28 -34.40 15.39
C MET A 191 -3.42 -34.29 16.90
N LYS A 192 -2.43 -34.74 17.69
CA LYS A 192 -2.42 -34.58 19.15
C LYS A 192 -2.41 -33.11 19.56
N ASP A 193 -1.61 -32.28 18.88
CA ASP A 193 -1.58 -30.84 19.13
C ASP A 193 -2.91 -30.19 18.78
N MET A 194 -3.53 -30.59 17.66
CA MET A 194 -4.82 -30.07 17.22
C MET A 194 -5.96 -30.46 18.17
N GLU A 195 -5.93 -31.67 18.70
CA GLU A 195 -6.86 -32.10 19.75
C GLU A 195 -6.67 -31.29 21.04
N GLN A 196 -5.42 -31.04 21.44
CA GLN A 196 -5.14 -30.22 22.62
C GLN A 196 -5.59 -28.77 22.43
N PHE A 197 -5.37 -28.19 21.25
CA PHE A 197 -5.88 -26.87 20.89
C PHE A 197 -7.41 -26.83 20.97
N ARG A 198 -8.07 -27.82 20.37
CA ARG A 198 -9.53 -27.95 20.35
C ARG A 198 -10.15 -28.06 21.74
N LYS A 199 -9.47 -28.71 22.69
CA LYS A 199 -9.91 -28.79 24.09
C LYS A 199 -9.99 -27.41 24.75
N ASN A 200 -9.07 -26.51 24.40
CA ASN A 200 -9.02 -25.13 24.91
C ASN A 200 -9.93 -24.17 24.14
N HIS A 201 -10.22 -24.47 22.87
CA HIS A 201 -10.97 -23.61 21.94
C HIS A 201 -12.14 -24.38 21.30
N ARG A 202 -13.15 -24.72 22.12
CA ARG A 202 -14.30 -25.60 21.76
C ARG A 202 -15.32 -24.98 20.79
N ASP A 203 -15.18 -23.73 20.44
CA ASP A 203 -15.97 -23.00 19.44
C ASP A 203 -15.27 -22.93 18.06
N ILE A 204 -13.96 -23.20 18.01
CA ILE A 204 -13.14 -23.09 16.79
C ILE A 204 -13.08 -24.42 16.05
N ASP A 205 -13.52 -24.43 14.80
CA ASP A 205 -13.31 -25.58 13.91
C ASP A 205 -11.86 -25.72 13.51
N VAL A 206 -11.36 -26.95 13.45
CA VAL A 206 -9.99 -27.25 13.02
C VAL A 206 -10.03 -28.10 11.77
N VAL A 207 -9.34 -27.65 10.72
CA VAL A 207 -9.20 -28.35 9.44
C VAL A 207 -7.72 -28.57 9.17
N VAL A 208 -7.27 -29.82 9.29
CA VAL A 208 -5.92 -30.27 8.92
C VAL A 208 -6.00 -30.89 7.54
N GLY A 209 -5.31 -30.33 6.56
CA GLY A 209 -5.37 -30.86 5.20
C GLY A 209 -4.25 -30.39 4.29
N GLY A 210 -4.16 -31.03 3.14
CA GLY A 210 -3.09 -30.80 2.17
C GLY A 210 -2.55 -32.10 1.61
N ASP A 211 -1.39 -32.00 0.98
CA ASP A 211 -0.68 -33.13 0.39
C ASP A 211 0.04 -33.93 1.49
N MET A 212 -0.57 -35.06 1.85
CA MET A 212 -0.02 -35.97 2.86
C MET A 212 1.04 -36.90 2.25
N ASN A 213 1.29 -36.84 0.94
CA ASN A 213 2.29 -37.60 0.21
C ASN A 213 2.21 -39.13 0.41
N LYS A 214 0.98 -39.67 0.48
CA LYS A 214 0.76 -41.10 0.76
C LYS A 214 -0.24 -41.75 -0.19
N GLY A 215 0.29 -42.42 -1.22
CA GLY A 215 -0.46 -42.99 -2.36
C GLY A 215 -1.32 -44.24 -2.13
N ARG A 216 -2.08 -44.37 -1.03
CA ARG A 216 -3.20 -45.33 -0.91
C ARG A 216 -4.31 -44.71 -0.08
N LYS A 217 -5.58 -44.86 -0.53
CA LYS A 217 -6.83 -44.39 0.12
C LYS A 217 -7.01 -45.03 1.50
N SER A 218 -6.22 -44.61 2.47
CA SER A 218 -6.19 -45.12 3.83
C SER A 218 -5.54 -44.08 4.74
N LEU A 219 -5.90 -44.10 6.03
CA LEU A 219 -5.17 -43.35 7.04
C LEU A 219 -3.66 -43.54 6.88
N PRO A 220 -2.85 -42.51 7.14
CA PRO A 220 -1.41 -42.68 7.15
C PRO A 220 -1.04 -43.86 8.07
N LYS A 221 -0.32 -44.86 7.53
CA LYS A 221 0.11 -46.08 8.25
C LYS A 221 0.87 -45.75 9.55
N GLU A 222 1.54 -44.61 9.59
CA GLU A 222 2.18 -44.06 10.77
C GLU A 222 1.18 -43.67 11.86
N MET A 223 -0.11 -43.56 11.55
CA MET A 223 -1.23 -43.24 12.46
C MET A 223 -2.17 -44.45 12.69
N PRO A 224 -1.68 -45.63 13.12
CA PRO A 224 -2.51 -46.82 13.26
C PRO A 224 -3.64 -46.65 14.29
N ASN A 225 -3.47 -45.76 15.26
CA ASN A 225 -4.41 -45.55 16.37
C ASN A 225 -5.44 -44.44 16.11
N TYR A 226 -5.37 -43.75 14.97
CA TYR A 226 -6.24 -42.59 14.70
C TYR A 226 -7.72 -42.96 14.48
N GLN A 227 -8.02 -44.22 14.12
CA GLN A 227 -9.40 -44.71 13.95
C GLN A 227 -10.30 -44.52 15.19
N SER A 228 -9.73 -44.11 16.34
CA SER A 228 -10.42 -43.91 17.61
C SER A 228 -10.75 -42.45 17.98
N ASN A 229 -10.40 -41.43 17.18
CA ASN A 229 -10.69 -40.03 17.57
C ASN A 229 -12.13 -39.61 17.19
N PRO A 230 -13.08 -39.47 18.14
CA PRO A 230 -14.47 -39.13 17.82
C PRO A 230 -14.65 -37.68 17.37
N ASN A 231 -13.66 -36.81 17.60
CA ASN A 231 -13.78 -35.37 17.38
C ASN A 231 -13.35 -34.93 15.99
N PHE A 232 -12.61 -35.76 15.26
CA PHE A 232 -12.12 -35.43 13.93
C PHE A 232 -12.53 -36.49 12.90
N ARG A 233 -13.27 -36.07 11.88
CA ARG A 233 -13.62 -36.88 10.73
C ARG A 233 -12.47 -36.89 9.73
N TYR A 234 -12.05 -38.09 9.32
CA TYR A 234 -11.06 -38.28 8.27
C TYR A 234 -11.72 -38.47 6.89
N GLN A 235 -11.20 -37.78 5.88
CA GLN A 235 -11.56 -37.95 4.48
C GLN A 235 -10.32 -37.94 3.61
N HIS A 236 -10.24 -38.89 2.69
CA HIS A 236 -9.15 -39.00 1.72
C HIS A 236 -9.67 -38.55 0.35
N SER A 237 -8.82 -37.89 -0.45
CA SER A 237 -9.12 -37.56 -1.84
C SER A 237 -9.49 -38.81 -2.66
N GLU A 238 -10.27 -38.60 -3.72
CA GLU A 238 -10.66 -39.65 -4.67
C GLU A 238 -9.44 -40.28 -5.37
N PRO A 239 -9.54 -41.52 -5.91
CA PRO A 239 -8.48 -42.06 -6.75
C PRO A 239 -8.21 -41.20 -8.00
N ASN A 240 -6.95 -41.16 -8.45
CA ASN A 240 -6.51 -40.40 -9.63
C ASN A 240 -6.70 -38.88 -9.48
N THR A 241 -6.41 -38.36 -8.29
CA THR A 241 -6.39 -36.91 -8.01
C THR A 241 -5.01 -36.31 -8.15
N ALA A 242 -3.95 -37.11 -8.16
CA ALA A 242 -2.61 -36.68 -8.51
C ALA A 242 -1.95 -37.69 -9.48
N PHE A 243 -0.97 -37.25 -10.26
CA PHE A 243 -0.33 -38.07 -11.29
C PHE A 243 1.19 -38.10 -11.12
N LYS A 244 1.74 -39.31 -11.16
CA LYS A 244 3.20 -39.49 -11.22
C LYS A 244 3.76 -39.15 -12.60
N GLN A 245 5.08 -39.07 -12.71
CA GLN A 245 5.78 -38.86 -13.99
C GLN A 245 5.46 -39.92 -15.05
N ASP A 246 5.19 -41.16 -14.65
CA ASP A 246 4.77 -42.25 -15.56
C ASP A 246 3.27 -42.17 -15.95
N GLY A 247 2.56 -41.18 -15.43
CA GLY A 247 1.14 -40.95 -15.65
C GLY A 247 0.21 -41.72 -14.72
N ALA A 248 0.74 -42.58 -13.85
CA ALA A 248 -0.09 -43.37 -12.93
C ALA A 248 -0.83 -42.45 -11.94
N GLY A 249 -2.15 -42.58 -11.91
CA GLY A 249 -2.99 -41.89 -10.93
C GLY A 249 -2.76 -42.38 -9.51
N VAL A 250 -2.65 -41.44 -8.58
CA VAL A 250 -2.58 -41.65 -7.14
C VAL A 250 -3.56 -40.72 -6.43
N ALA A 251 -3.73 -40.93 -5.13
CA ALA A 251 -4.45 -40.03 -4.24
C ALA A 251 -3.51 -39.72 -3.09
N VAL A 252 -3.23 -38.44 -2.84
CA VAL A 252 -2.24 -38.01 -1.84
C VAL A 252 -2.80 -36.98 -0.86
N ASP A 253 -3.86 -36.26 -1.25
CA ASP A 253 -4.50 -35.28 -0.39
C ASP A 253 -5.45 -35.95 0.60
N ALA A 254 -5.51 -35.42 1.82
CA ALA A 254 -6.50 -35.80 2.82
C ALA A 254 -6.86 -34.63 3.74
N VAL A 255 -7.98 -34.80 4.46
CA VAL A 255 -8.46 -33.85 5.47
C VAL A 255 -8.83 -34.59 6.75
N PHE A 256 -8.41 -34.03 7.88
CA PHE A 256 -8.95 -34.29 9.21
C PHE A 256 -9.68 -33.04 9.68
N SER A 257 -10.96 -33.14 10.02
CA SER A 257 -11.75 -31.96 10.38
C SER A 257 -12.69 -32.21 11.55
N THR A 258 -12.82 -31.22 12.43
CA THR A 258 -13.89 -31.19 13.45
C THR A 258 -15.24 -30.77 12.88
N GLU A 259 -15.25 -30.19 11.68
CA GLU A 259 -16.44 -29.73 11.00
C GLU A 259 -17.25 -30.91 10.48
N GLN A 260 -18.49 -31.02 10.94
CA GLN A 260 -19.41 -32.10 10.56
C GLN A 260 -20.19 -31.75 9.28
N GLY A 261 -20.64 -32.78 8.55
CA GLY A 261 -21.50 -32.60 7.38
C GLY A 261 -20.83 -32.03 6.12
N VAL A 262 -19.53 -31.74 6.16
CA VAL A 262 -18.76 -31.26 4.99
C VAL A 262 -17.96 -32.39 4.38
N ASP A 263 -18.05 -32.54 3.06
CA ASP A 263 -17.31 -33.55 2.30
C ASP A 263 -16.15 -32.94 1.50
N LEU A 264 -15.06 -33.69 1.38
CA LEU A 264 -13.92 -33.36 0.52
C LEU A 264 -14.26 -33.72 -0.94
N LYS A 265 -14.30 -32.72 -1.81
CA LYS A 265 -14.70 -32.87 -3.23
C LYS A 265 -13.56 -32.48 -4.17
N THR A 266 -13.27 -33.30 -5.17
CA THR A 266 -12.27 -32.97 -6.20
C THR A 266 -12.82 -31.98 -7.23
N GLN A 267 -12.05 -30.94 -7.56
CA GLN A 267 -12.36 -29.89 -8.54
C GLN A 267 -11.53 -30.07 -9.82
N LYS A 268 -11.74 -31.16 -10.56
CA LYS A 268 -10.92 -31.50 -11.75
C LYS A 268 -10.91 -30.40 -12.80
N ASP A 269 -12.07 -29.78 -13.03
CA ASP A 269 -12.28 -28.71 -14.01
C ASP A 269 -11.39 -27.49 -13.79
N MET A 270 -11.06 -27.19 -12.53
CA MET A 270 -10.17 -26.07 -12.19
C MET A 270 -8.71 -26.35 -12.56
N ASN A 271 -8.32 -27.62 -12.74
CA ASN A 271 -6.96 -27.98 -13.15
C ASN A 271 -6.79 -28.08 -14.67
N PHE A 272 -7.88 -28.19 -15.43
CA PHE A 272 -7.82 -28.36 -16.88
C PHE A 272 -7.50 -27.06 -17.60
N PHE A 273 -6.41 -27.07 -18.37
CA PHE A 273 -6.11 -26.03 -19.33
C PHE A 273 -6.68 -26.40 -20.70
N ASN A 274 -7.88 -25.91 -20.98
CA ASN A 274 -8.54 -26.08 -22.27
C ASN A 274 -8.66 -24.74 -23.02
N ARG A 275 -9.09 -24.82 -24.29
CA ARG A 275 -9.23 -23.63 -25.15
C ARG A 275 -10.21 -22.59 -24.60
N ASP A 276 -11.23 -23.03 -23.86
CA ASP A 276 -12.22 -22.11 -23.28
C ASP A 276 -11.66 -21.36 -22.08
N PHE A 277 -10.89 -22.05 -21.24
CA PHE A 277 -10.11 -21.44 -20.17
C PHE A 277 -9.11 -20.41 -20.72
N GLU A 278 -8.34 -20.79 -21.73
CA GLU A 278 -7.35 -19.91 -22.38
C GLU A 278 -8.01 -18.63 -22.93
N LYS A 279 -9.11 -18.76 -23.67
CA LYS A 279 -9.88 -17.61 -24.16
C LYS A 279 -10.42 -16.73 -23.03
N ALA A 280 -10.93 -17.32 -21.95
CA ALA A 280 -11.45 -16.58 -20.81
C ALA A 280 -10.32 -15.83 -20.08
N PHE A 281 -9.17 -16.47 -19.90
CA PHE A 281 -7.97 -15.87 -19.31
C PHE A 281 -7.47 -14.69 -20.16
N ASP A 282 -7.29 -14.88 -21.46
CA ASP A 282 -6.80 -13.83 -22.36
C ASP A 282 -7.74 -12.64 -22.43
N LYS A 283 -9.06 -12.90 -22.48
CA LYS A 283 -10.07 -11.83 -22.44
C LYS A 283 -9.96 -11.03 -21.15
N SER A 284 -9.93 -11.71 -20.00
CA SER A 284 -9.83 -11.09 -18.69
C SER A 284 -8.51 -10.31 -18.53
N LYS A 285 -7.40 -10.90 -18.96
CA LYS A 285 -6.07 -10.28 -18.93
C LYS A 285 -6.04 -8.96 -19.72
N LYS A 286 -6.52 -8.98 -20.98
CA LYS A 286 -6.62 -7.77 -21.81
C LYS A 286 -7.53 -6.70 -21.20
N GLU A 287 -8.66 -7.11 -20.62
CA GLU A 287 -9.58 -6.18 -19.95
C GLU A 287 -8.94 -5.52 -18.73
N LYS A 288 -8.31 -6.31 -17.85
CA LYS A 288 -7.63 -5.77 -16.65
C LYS A 288 -6.41 -4.91 -17.04
N GLU A 289 -5.69 -5.25 -18.11
CA GLU A 289 -4.60 -4.41 -18.64
C GLU A 289 -5.11 -3.08 -19.18
N LYS A 290 -6.23 -3.08 -19.92
CA LYS A 290 -6.88 -1.86 -20.41
C LYS A 290 -7.38 -0.99 -19.25
N LEU A 291 -8.01 -1.59 -18.23
CA LEU A 291 -8.44 -0.88 -17.02
C LEU A 291 -7.24 -0.29 -16.26
N ALA A 292 -6.15 -1.04 -16.12
CA ALA A 292 -4.93 -0.54 -15.48
C ALA A 292 -4.30 0.63 -16.25
N GLN A 293 -4.34 0.59 -17.59
CA GLN A 293 -3.91 1.72 -18.43
C GLN A 293 -4.83 2.93 -18.25
N GLN A 294 -6.15 2.73 -18.19
CA GLN A 294 -7.11 3.80 -17.91
C GLN A 294 -6.90 4.40 -16.51
N GLU A 295 -6.70 3.58 -15.48
CA GLU A 295 -6.38 4.04 -14.12
C GLU A 295 -5.06 4.84 -14.08
N LYS A 296 -4.03 4.41 -14.83
CA LYS A 296 -2.76 5.16 -14.96
C LYS A 296 -2.92 6.50 -15.70
N MET A 297 -3.83 6.58 -16.67
CA MET A 297 -4.10 7.79 -17.43
C MET A 297 -5.01 8.77 -16.69
N LYS A 298 -5.83 8.29 -15.75
CA LYS A 298 -6.79 9.11 -15.00
C LYS A 298 -6.16 10.36 -14.37
N PRO A 299 -5.01 10.31 -13.67
CA PRO A 299 -4.38 11.52 -13.14
C PRO A 299 -4.05 12.57 -14.21
N VAL A 300 -3.64 12.13 -15.40
CA VAL A 300 -3.32 13.04 -16.50
C VAL A 300 -4.59 13.69 -17.07
N VAL A 301 -5.65 12.89 -17.23
CA VAL A 301 -6.97 13.36 -17.70
C VAL A 301 -7.56 14.35 -16.69
N ASP A 302 -7.50 14.03 -15.40
CA ASP A 302 -7.95 14.91 -14.31
C ASP A 302 -7.14 16.20 -14.28
N LEU A 303 -5.81 16.14 -14.51
CA LEU A 303 -4.95 17.33 -14.55
C LEU A 303 -5.32 18.24 -15.72
N GLN A 304 -5.53 17.67 -16.92
CA GLN A 304 -5.99 18.41 -18.09
C GLN A 304 -7.34 19.08 -17.85
N LYS A 305 -8.26 18.40 -17.16
CA LYS A 305 -9.58 18.95 -16.79
C LYS A 305 -9.45 20.09 -15.79
N ASN A 306 -8.61 19.95 -14.77
CA ASN A 306 -8.38 20.99 -13.76
C ASN A 306 -7.73 22.23 -14.38
N LEU A 307 -6.74 22.05 -15.27
CA LEU A 307 -6.10 23.16 -15.98
C LEU A 307 -7.10 23.92 -16.87
N LYS A 308 -7.94 23.19 -17.62
CA LYS A 308 -9.00 23.81 -18.46
C LYS A 308 -10.07 24.55 -17.65
N SER A 309 -10.33 24.11 -16.42
CA SER A 309 -11.31 24.72 -15.53
C SER A 309 -10.73 25.90 -14.74
N SER A 310 -9.40 26.05 -14.71
CA SER A 310 -8.72 27.11 -13.97
C SER A 310 -8.68 28.40 -14.79
N PRO A 311 -9.17 29.53 -14.25
CA PRO A 311 -9.15 30.81 -14.97
C PRO A 311 -7.72 31.32 -15.27
N ALA A 312 -6.69 30.84 -14.55
CA ALA A 312 -5.29 31.25 -14.77
C ALA A 312 -4.55 30.39 -15.80
N PHE A 313 -5.01 29.15 -16.06
CA PHE A 313 -4.27 28.15 -16.83
C PHE A 313 -5.10 27.49 -17.94
N THR A 314 -6.20 28.10 -18.37
CA THR A 314 -7.12 27.57 -19.40
C THR A 314 -6.44 27.22 -20.72
N THR A 315 -5.35 27.91 -21.07
CA THR A 315 -4.57 27.71 -22.29
C THR A 315 -3.55 26.58 -22.19
N ALA A 316 -3.37 25.97 -21.01
CA ALA A 316 -2.39 24.92 -20.80
C ALA A 316 -2.85 23.57 -21.40
N THR A 317 -1.98 22.93 -22.16
CA THR A 317 -2.21 21.58 -22.71
C THR A 317 -1.32 20.54 -22.04
N VAL A 318 -1.85 19.33 -21.88
CA VAL A 318 -1.19 18.19 -21.26
C VAL A 318 -0.92 17.14 -22.32
N HIS A 319 0.33 16.71 -22.41
CA HIS A 319 0.79 15.67 -23.33
C HIS A 319 1.45 14.54 -22.56
N THR A 320 1.19 13.30 -22.97
CA THR A 320 1.89 12.11 -22.46
C THR A 320 2.89 11.61 -23.49
N GLY A 321 4.07 11.20 -23.03
CA GLY A 321 5.14 10.68 -23.88
C GLY A 321 6.36 10.36 -23.04
N ASN A 322 7.45 9.96 -23.68
CA ASN A 322 8.73 9.76 -23.01
C ASN A 322 9.63 10.96 -23.33
N TYR A 323 9.68 11.92 -22.41
CA TYR A 323 10.42 13.16 -22.58
C TYR A 323 11.72 13.13 -21.77
N GLN A 324 12.84 12.82 -22.42
CA GLN A 324 14.15 12.88 -21.79
C GLN A 324 14.65 14.32 -21.66
N GLN A 325 14.97 14.74 -20.45
CA GLN A 325 15.48 16.07 -20.14
C GLN A 325 16.80 16.00 -19.39
N LYS A 326 17.75 16.87 -19.77
CA LYS A 326 19.03 17.01 -19.08
C LYS A 326 18.86 17.88 -17.84
N ILE A 327 18.78 17.26 -16.67
CA ILE A 327 18.53 17.97 -15.40
C ILE A 327 19.82 18.44 -14.70
N LYS A 328 20.95 17.79 -15.00
CA LYS A 328 22.33 18.14 -14.55
C LYS A 328 23.36 17.75 -15.63
N GLN A 329 24.62 18.20 -15.46
CA GLN A 329 25.69 18.01 -16.45
C GLN A 329 25.87 16.55 -16.89
N ASP A 330 25.67 15.59 -15.97
CA ASP A 330 25.78 14.14 -16.21
C ASP A 330 24.50 13.37 -15.85
N THR A 331 23.33 14.03 -15.85
CA THR A 331 22.08 13.36 -15.48
C THR A 331 20.97 13.73 -16.45
N GLN A 332 20.51 12.72 -17.19
CA GLN A 332 19.25 12.76 -17.92
C GLN A 332 18.17 12.05 -17.11
N GLN A 333 16.95 12.57 -17.20
CA GLN A 333 15.78 11.97 -16.58
C GLN A 333 14.64 11.95 -17.59
N ASP A 334 13.91 10.84 -17.63
CA ASP A 334 12.69 10.73 -18.41
C ASP A 334 11.47 11.24 -17.64
N PHE A 335 10.63 12.01 -18.33
CA PHE A 335 9.39 12.56 -17.80
C PHE A 335 8.20 12.06 -18.63
N PRO A 336 7.21 11.39 -18.01
CA PRO A 336 6.07 10.81 -18.71
C PRO A 336 5.00 11.83 -19.15
N VAL A 337 5.05 13.06 -18.62
CA VAL A 337 4.03 14.09 -18.84
C VAL A 337 4.70 15.44 -19.15
N LYS A 338 4.20 16.15 -20.16
CA LYS A 338 4.59 17.51 -20.52
C LYS A 338 3.37 18.43 -20.52
N LEU A 339 3.48 19.56 -19.82
CA LEU A 339 2.54 20.67 -19.88
C LEU A 339 3.13 21.74 -20.81
N VAL A 340 2.30 22.31 -21.67
CA VAL A 340 2.68 23.45 -22.52
C VAL A 340 1.77 24.62 -22.18
N PHE A 341 2.39 25.75 -21.80
CA PHE A 341 1.71 26.99 -21.46
C PHE A 341 1.84 28.00 -22.61
N GLN A 342 1.02 29.06 -22.57
CA GLN A 342 1.06 30.12 -23.58
C GLN A 342 2.43 30.79 -23.64
N ASP A 343 3.05 31.03 -22.48
CA ASP A 343 4.38 31.62 -22.38
C ASP A 343 5.13 31.16 -21.11
N ALA A 344 6.40 31.54 -21.03
CA ALA A 344 7.27 31.20 -19.90
C ALA A 344 6.82 31.83 -18.57
N ARG A 345 6.07 32.94 -18.58
CA ARG A 345 5.56 33.58 -17.36
C ARG A 345 4.44 32.74 -16.76
N GLN A 346 3.50 32.29 -17.58
CA GLN A 346 2.41 31.41 -17.15
C GLN A 346 2.93 30.07 -16.62
N ALA A 347 3.96 29.49 -17.27
CA ALA A 347 4.64 28.30 -16.76
C ALA A 347 5.30 28.54 -15.39
N ARG A 348 5.98 29.69 -15.20
CA ARG A 348 6.55 30.04 -13.88
C ARG A 348 5.49 30.21 -12.80
N GLN A 349 4.36 30.85 -13.13
CA GLN A 349 3.23 31.00 -12.21
C GLN A 349 2.69 29.64 -11.78
N PHE A 350 2.54 28.70 -12.71
CA PHE A 350 2.13 27.33 -12.40
C PHE A 350 3.14 26.63 -11.48
N THR A 351 4.43 26.63 -11.82
CA THR A 351 5.50 26.03 -10.99
C THR A 351 5.51 26.58 -9.57
N ASN A 352 5.28 27.89 -9.42
CA ASN A 352 5.20 28.55 -8.13
C ASN A 352 3.95 28.16 -7.35
N HIS A 353 2.79 28.11 -8.01
CA HIS A 353 1.52 27.71 -7.41
C HIS A 353 1.57 26.28 -6.87
N VAL A 354 2.15 25.35 -7.64
CA VAL A 354 2.27 23.95 -7.21
C VAL A 354 3.39 23.72 -6.19
N ALA A 355 4.26 24.71 -5.96
CA ALA A 355 5.38 24.67 -5.03
C ALA A 355 6.32 23.44 -5.16
N LEU A 356 6.25 22.70 -6.27
CA LEU A 356 7.10 21.56 -6.58
C LEU A 356 8.37 22.05 -7.27
N ARG A 357 9.31 22.59 -6.48
CA ARG A 357 10.59 23.14 -6.97
C ARG A 357 11.74 22.11 -6.96
N ASP A 358 11.42 20.83 -7.13
CA ASP A 358 12.39 19.74 -7.17
C ASP A 358 12.59 19.22 -8.60
N LYS A 359 13.81 19.39 -9.12
CA LYS A 359 14.23 18.95 -10.47
C LYS A 359 14.10 17.44 -10.71
N LYS A 360 13.97 16.63 -9.66
CA LYS A 360 13.68 15.19 -9.76
C LYS A 360 12.21 14.91 -10.13
N ASN A 361 11.30 15.82 -9.84
CA ASN A 361 9.86 15.60 -10.02
C ASN A 361 9.25 16.54 -11.06
N LEU A 362 9.85 17.71 -11.26
CA LEU A 362 9.42 18.74 -12.19
C LEU A 362 10.63 19.38 -12.85
N PHE A 363 10.63 19.46 -14.17
CA PHE A 363 11.61 20.24 -14.92
C PHE A 363 10.88 21.28 -15.79
N GLN A 364 11.23 22.55 -15.62
CA GLN A 364 10.67 23.62 -16.44
C GLN A 364 11.72 24.09 -17.46
N ASN A 365 11.30 24.18 -18.72
CA ASN A 365 12.05 24.79 -19.81
C ASN A 365 11.14 25.78 -20.54
N GLU A 366 11.43 27.08 -20.39
CA GLU A 366 10.59 28.15 -20.96
C GLU A 366 9.10 28.01 -20.59
N ASN A 367 8.24 27.81 -21.60
CA ASN A 367 6.80 27.60 -21.48
C ASN A 367 6.40 26.13 -21.31
N GLU A 368 7.35 25.20 -21.26
CA GLU A 368 7.11 23.77 -21.09
C GLU A 368 7.48 23.30 -19.67
N ILE A 369 6.64 22.43 -19.09
CA ILE A 369 6.88 21.80 -17.79
C ILE A 369 6.77 20.28 -17.93
N TYR A 370 7.83 19.59 -17.57
CA TYR A 370 7.95 18.14 -17.59
C TYR A 370 7.73 17.57 -16.19
N LEU A 371 6.87 16.58 -16.05
CA LEU A 371 6.38 16.06 -14.76
C LEU A 371 6.52 14.54 -14.68
N THR A 372 6.91 14.05 -13.50
CA THR A 372 6.81 12.63 -13.15
C THR A 372 5.37 12.25 -12.80
N GLN A 373 5.02 10.96 -12.87
CA GLN A 373 3.70 10.48 -12.42
C GLN A 373 3.42 10.86 -10.95
N GLY A 374 4.46 10.80 -10.10
CA GLY A 374 4.35 11.23 -8.70
C GLY A 374 4.10 12.74 -8.55
N ALA A 375 4.63 13.57 -9.45
CA ALA A 375 4.35 15.01 -9.46
C ALA A 375 2.90 15.30 -9.88
N VAL A 376 2.39 14.63 -10.92
CA VAL A 376 0.99 14.76 -11.36
C VAL A 376 0.02 14.46 -10.22
N ALA A 377 0.23 13.33 -9.52
CA ALA A 377 -0.61 12.96 -8.37
C ALA A 377 -0.61 14.03 -7.27
N LYS A 378 0.55 14.61 -6.95
CA LYS A 378 0.65 15.71 -5.97
C LYS A 378 -0.08 16.96 -6.43
N ILE A 379 0.08 17.35 -7.69
CA ILE A 379 -0.56 18.54 -8.26
C ILE A 379 -2.08 18.43 -8.20
N LEU A 380 -2.64 17.25 -8.44
CA LEU A 380 -4.09 17.01 -8.36
C LEU A 380 -4.69 17.21 -6.96
N THR A 381 -3.87 17.17 -5.91
CA THR A 381 -4.33 17.46 -4.54
C THR A 381 -4.43 18.95 -4.25
N LEU A 382 -3.91 19.81 -5.14
CA LEU A 382 -3.93 21.25 -5.00
C LEU A 382 -5.16 21.84 -5.69
N ASP A 383 -5.73 22.87 -5.08
CA ASP A 383 -6.74 23.69 -5.75
C ASP A 383 -6.06 24.60 -6.78
N ILE A 384 -6.16 24.26 -8.05
CA ILE A 384 -5.63 25.02 -9.19
C ILE A 384 -6.65 26.06 -9.68
N ASN A 385 -7.92 25.95 -9.26
CA ASN A 385 -9.00 26.86 -9.67
C ASN A 385 -9.01 28.14 -8.84
N GLN A 386 -8.47 28.08 -7.61
CA GLN A 386 -8.06 29.26 -6.86
C GLN A 386 -6.55 29.40 -6.97
N PRO A 387 -6.02 30.03 -8.03
CA PRO A 387 -4.66 30.56 -7.92
C PRO A 387 -4.69 31.40 -6.64
N LYS A 388 -3.82 31.09 -5.66
CA LYS A 388 -3.55 32.07 -4.61
C LYS A 388 -3.04 33.27 -5.39
N LEU A 389 -3.90 34.27 -5.53
CA LEU A 389 -3.57 35.57 -6.08
C LEU A 389 -2.53 36.19 -5.15
N VAL A 390 -1.31 35.72 -5.27
CA VAL A 390 -0.14 36.52 -5.04
C VAL A 390 0.24 36.93 -6.46
N PHE A 391 0.26 38.23 -6.72
CA PHE A 391 0.58 38.87 -8.00
C PHE A 391 -0.58 39.20 -8.96
N THR A 392 -1.62 39.87 -8.48
CA THR A 392 -2.26 40.96 -9.26
C THR A 392 -2.14 42.33 -8.63
N HIS A 393 -1.56 42.47 -7.43
CA HIS A 393 -0.91 43.72 -7.09
C HIS A 393 0.48 43.70 -7.71
N VAL A 394 0.59 44.38 -8.85
CA VAL A 394 1.78 45.18 -9.12
C VAL A 394 2.00 45.99 -7.84
N HIS A 395 2.88 45.54 -6.94
CA HIS A 395 3.47 46.42 -5.96
C HIS A 395 4.27 47.44 -6.78
N GLN A 396 3.58 48.51 -7.21
CA GLN A 396 4.24 49.78 -7.31
C GLN A 396 4.83 50.03 -5.93
N GLY A 397 6.15 50.15 -5.89
CA GLY A 397 6.93 49.94 -4.67
C GLY A 397 6.49 50.83 -3.52
N GLU A 398 5.79 50.23 -2.55
CA GLU A 398 5.79 50.76 -1.20
C GLU A 398 7.16 50.44 -0.60
N LYS A 399 8.08 51.40 -0.74
CA LYS A 399 9.34 51.40 -0.01
C LYS A 399 9.00 51.21 1.47
N LEU A 400 9.65 50.26 2.15
CA LEU A 400 9.51 50.11 3.61
C LEU A 400 9.64 51.48 4.29
N SER A 401 8.78 51.74 5.27
CA SER A 401 8.91 52.89 6.16
C SER A 401 10.29 52.85 6.84
N THR A 402 10.82 54.01 7.24
CA THR A 402 12.14 54.12 7.89
C THR A 402 12.27 53.16 9.07
N GLN A 403 11.24 53.07 9.91
CA GLN A 403 11.16 52.16 11.04
C GLN A 403 11.29 50.68 10.64
N ARG A 404 10.60 50.24 9.58
CA ARG A 404 10.71 48.85 9.10
C ARG A 404 12.04 48.54 8.42
N LYS A 405 12.71 49.56 7.86
CA LYS A 405 14.08 49.39 7.36
C LYS A 405 15.03 49.14 8.52
N GLU A 406 14.94 49.91 9.60
CA GLU A 406 15.76 49.72 10.80
C GLU A 406 15.51 48.34 11.45
N GLU A 407 14.26 47.90 11.55
CA GLU A 407 13.90 46.56 12.02
C GLU A 407 14.50 45.45 11.14
N LEU A 408 14.46 45.62 9.82
CA LEU A 408 15.06 44.67 8.88
C LEU A 408 16.59 44.62 9.03
N GLN A 409 17.24 45.78 9.17
CA GLN A 409 18.68 45.89 9.36
C GLN A 409 19.12 45.19 10.64
N GLN A 410 18.39 45.40 11.73
CA GLN A 410 18.66 44.75 13.01
C GLN A 410 18.38 43.24 12.96
N SER A 411 17.31 42.82 12.29
CA SER A 411 17.00 41.41 12.10
C SER A 411 18.08 40.67 11.30
N CYS A 412 18.73 41.34 10.34
CA CYS A 412 19.88 40.80 9.62
C CYS A 412 21.08 40.56 10.55
N VAL A 413 21.36 41.51 11.46
CA VAL A 413 22.42 41.38 12.48
C VAL A 413 22.14 40.18 13.39
N GLU A 414 20.93 40.10 13.91
CA GLU A 414 20.51 39.05 14.84
C GLU A 414 20.55 37.66 14.20
N GLN A 415 20.13 37.54 12.95
CA GLN A 415 20.14 36.27 12.22
C GLN A 415 21.57 35.76 11.97
N ILE A 416 22.51 36.65 11.64
CA ILE A 416 23.93 36.28 11.46
C ILE A 416 24.49 35.79 12.79
N LYS A 417 24.25 36.53 13.88
CA LYS A 417 24.71 36.15 15.21
C LYS A 417 24.12 34.81 15.66
N ALA A 418 22.82 34.61 15.46
CA ALA A 418 22.10 33.40 15.87
C ALA A 418 22.56 32.14 15.12
N VAL A 419 22.87 32.24 13.83
CA VAL A 419 23.16 31.06 13.00
C VAL A 419 24.66 30.82 12.81
N THR A 420 25.47 31.88 12.69
CA THR A 420 26.90 31.75 12.39
C THR A 420 27.81 32.07 13.58
N GLY A 421 27.25 32.60 14.67
CA GLY A 421 28.00 33.03 15.85
C GLY A 421 28.91 34.25 15.62
N LYS A 422 28.93 34.82 14.41
CA LYS A 422 29.74 35.98 14.06
C LYS A 422 29.04 37.27 14.45
N GLN A 423 29.79 38.18 15.07
CA GLN A 423 29.34 39.55 15.33
C GLN A 423 29.74 40.43 14.14
N ILE A 424 28.79 41.14 13.55
CA ILE A 424 29.06 42.07 12.45
C ILE A 424 29.35 43.46 13.00
N SER A 425 30.17 44.22 12.27
CA SER A 425 30.66 45.54 12.66
C SER A 425 29.60 46.64 12.60
N ALA A 426 28.65 46.54 11.67
CA ALA A 426 27.54 47.47 11.52
C ALA A 426 26.31 46.77 10.90
N ALA A 427 25.13 47.35 11.14
CA ALA A 427 23.91 46.88 10.48
C ALA A 427 23.99 47.15 8.97
N PRO A 428 23.54 46.21 8.10
CA PRO A 428 23.65 46.39 6.65
C PRO A 428 22.79 47.56 6.18
N THR A 429 23.15 48.21 5.07
CA THR A 429 22.27 49.21 4.45
C THR A 429 21.29 48.54 3.49
N VAL A 430 20.03 48.96 3.53
CA VAL A 430 18.95 48.42 2.68
C VAL A 430 18.61 49.43 1.59
N GLN A 431 18.79 49.06 0.33
CA GLN A 431 18.39 49.86 -0.82
C GLN A 431 17.45 49.08 -1.73
N TYR A 432 16.36 49.73 -2.14
CA TYR A 432 15.43 49.20 -3.13
C TYR A 432 15.87 49.67 -4.51
N GLU A 433 16.37 48.75 -5.32
CA GLU A 433 16.86 49.03 -6.67
C GLU A 433 16.48 47.86 -7.58
N ASN A 434 15.86 48.18 -8.72
CA ASN A 434 15.54 47.19 -9.73
C ASN A 434 16.77 46.96 -10.60
N THR A 435 17.46 45.83 -10.43
CA THR A 435 18.67 45.48 -11.19
C THR A 435 18.52 44.12 -11.84
N LYS A 436 18.92 44.00 -13.11
CA LYS A 436 19.00 42.71 -13.80
C LYS A 436 20.41 42.16 -13.74
N ILE A 437 20.58 40.94 -13.24
CA ILE A 437 21.89 40.28 -13.21
C ILE A 437 21.78 38.92 -13.91
N ARG A 438 22.62 38.72 -14.92
CA ARG A 438 22.76 37.43 -15.61
C ARG A 438 23.51 36.45 -14.72
N GLN A 439 22.91 35.29 -14.48
CA GLN A 439 23.52 34.18 -13.76
C GLN A 439 23.76 32.99 -14.69
N ASP A 440 24.94 32.39 -14.61
CA ASP A 440 25.41 31.31 -15.50
C ASP A 440 24.48 30.08 -15.59
N THR A 441 23.62 29.87 -14.59
CA THR A 441 22.73 28.70 -14.49
C THR A 441 21.23 29.02 -14.70
N ARG A 442 20.87 30.30 -14.86
CA ARG A 442 19.45 30.74 -14.87
C ARG A 442 19.09 31.87 -15.84
N GLY A 443 20.07 32.45 -16.55
CA GLY A 443 19.81 33.60 -17.43
C GLY A 443 19.70 34.90 -16.63
N GLU A 444 19.00 35.90 -17.16
CA GLU A 444 18.80 37.19 -16.47
C GLU A 444 17.74 37.08 -15.37
N ILE A 445 18.10 37.53 -14.16
CA ILE A 445 17.19 37.57 -13.00
C ILE A 445 16.98 39.03 -12.59
N ASP A 446 15.73 39.40 -12.32
CA ASP A 446 15.33 40.69 -11.75
C ASP A 446 15.50 40.67 -10.23
N TYR A 447 16.30 41.60 -9.71
CA TYR A 447 16.46 41.89 -8.28
C TYR A 447 15.76 43.19 -7.96
N SER A 448 15.17 43.29 -6.77
CA SER A 448 14.40 44.46 -6.33
C SER A 448 14.98 45.12 -5.08
N MET A 449 15.89 44.44 -4.39
CA MET A 449 16.50 44.93 -3.17
C MET A 449 17.96 44.50 -3.07
N LYS A 450 18.81 45.35 -2.52
CA LYS A 450 20.21 45.08 -2.21
C LYS A 450 20.51 45.41 -0.75
N LEU A 451 21.29 44.54 -0.13
CA LEU A 451 21.79 44.66 1.24
C LEU A 451 23.31 44.82 1.17
N THR A 452 23.85 45.94 1.65
CA THR A 452 25.30 46.18 1.64
C THR A 452 25.84 46.11 3.06
N PHE A 453 26.81 45.22 3.26
CA PHE A 453 27.50 44.96 4.53
C PHE A 453 28.84 45.69 4.57
N ALA A 454 29.51 45.75 5.73
CA ALA A 454 30.77 46.48 5.85
C ALA A 454 31.93 45.82 5.07
N ASN A 455 31.87 44.50 4.88
CA ASN A 455 32.85 43.75 4.12
C ASN A 455 32.24 42.47 3.50
N LYS A 456 33.05 41.82 2.66
CA LYS A 456 32.68 40.60 1.94
C LYS A 456 32.43 39.42 2.89
N GLU A 457 33.17 39.34 3.99
CA GLU A 457 33.09 38.27 4.99
C GLU A 457 31.76 38.31 5.75
N GLU A 458 31.25 39.51 6.05
CA GLU A 458 29.94 39.74 6.66
C GLU A 458 28.79 39.44 5.70
N ALA A 459 28.90 39.90 4.44
CA ALA A 459 27.94 39.55 3.39
C ALA A 459 27.89 38.03 3.15
N ARG A 460 29.04 37.36 3.29
CA ARG A 460 29.15 35.90 3.21
C ARG A 460 28.51 35.23 4.42
N ALA A 461 28.78 35.72 5.63
CA ALA A 461 28.17 35.22 6.85
C ALA A 461 26.64 35.34 6.82
N PHE A 462 26.11 36.44 6.28
CA PHE A 462 24.67 36.59 6.02
C PHE A 462 24.12 35.57 5.03
N SER A 463 24.81 35.40 3.90
CA SER A 463 24.43 34.42 2.88
C SER A 463 24.41 32.99 3.44
N ASP A 464 25.39 32.66 4.28
CA ASP A 464 25.50 31.37 4.96
C ASP A 464 24.43 31.21 6.08
N ALA A 465 24.19 32.26 6.89
CA ALA A 465 23.19 32.30 7.96
C ALA A 465 21.75 32.08 7.46
N MET A 466 21.49 32.50 6.24
CA MET A 466 20.18 32.30 5.62
C MET A 466 20.01 30.91 5.01
N GLY A 467 21.04 30.05 5.09
CA GLY A 467 21.00 28.62 4.75
C GLY A 467 21.21 28.33 3.26
N TYR A 468 21.77 29.26 2.49
CA TYR A 468 21.78 29.16 1.03
C TYR A 468 23.03 28.44 0.48
N LYS A 469 23.00 27.09 0.50
CA LYS A 469 23.83 26.28 -0.43
C LYS A 469 23.28 26.29 -1.88
N ASN A 470 22.05 26.81 -2.10
CA ASN A 470 21.41 26.97 -3.42
C ASN A 470 21.40 28.45 -3.84
N LYS A 471 22.22 28.82 -4.84
CA LYS A 471 22.46 30.19 -5.37
C LYS A 471 21.28 30.87 -6.10
N THR A 472 20.02 30.63 -5.72
CA THR A 472 18.89 30.86 -6.65
C THR A 472 17.94 32.01 -6.32
N LEU A 473 18.03 32.62 -5.13
CA LEU A 473 17.14 33.74 -4.71
C LEU A 473 17.90 34.93 -4.12
N LEU A 474 19.13 34.70 -3.66
CA LEU A 474 20.08 35.73 -3.26
C LEU A 474 21.34 35.64 -4.12
N PHE A 475 21.88 36.78 -4.50
CA PHE A 475 23.14 36.87 -5.23
C PHE A 475 24.13 37.74 -4.46
N GLN A 476 25.27 37.17 -4.04
CA GLN A 476 26.33 37.93 -3.40
C GLN A 476 27.34 38.40 -4.45
N LYS A 477 27.64 39.70 -4.47
CA LYS A 477 28.74 40.31 -5.22
C LYS A 477 29.52 41.23 -4.28
N GLY A 478 30.70 40.80 -3.88
CA GLY A 478 31.52 41.53 -2.89
C GLY A 478 30.84 41.56 -1.52
N ASP A 479 30.68 42.78 -0.99
CA ASP A 479 30.01 43.13 0.27
C ASP A 479 28.48 43.26 0.13
N THR A 480 27.94 43.09 -1.09
CA THR A 480 26.54 43.35 -1.40
C THR A 480 25.79 42.05 -1.71
N VAL A 481 24.60 41.90 -1.15
CA VAL A 481 23.69 40.77 -1.38
C VAL A 481 22.40 41.29 -2.02
N TYR A 482 22.14 40.85 -3.24
CA TYR A 482 20.93 41.17 -4.01
C TYR A 482 19.85 40.14 -3.72
N ILE A 483 18.61 40.61 -3.58
CA ILE A 483 17.43 39.81 -3.27
C ILE A 483 16.52 39.84 -4.50
N ALA A 484 16.26 38.66 -5.05
CA ALA A 484 15.46 38.53 -6.25
C ALA A 484 14.05 39.07 -6.01
N LYS A 485 13.45 39.69 -7.02
CA LYS A 485 12.10 40.28 -6.93
C LYS A 485 11.04 39.25 -6.54
N GLU A 486 11.22 38.00 -6.97
CA GLU A 486 10.36 36.87 -6.62
C GLU A 486 10.56 36.33 -5.18
N ALA A 487 11.63 36.76 -4.49
CA ALA A 487 11.98 36.32 -3.14
C ALA A 487 11.78 37.42 -2.08
N GLU A 488 11.54 38.66 -2.50
CA GLU A 488 11.47 39.83 -1.62
C GLU A 488 10.42 39.67 -0.51
N ALA A 489 9.19 39.27 -0.85
CA ALA A 489 8.12 39.13 0.13
C ALA A 489 8.41 38.04 1.18
N ASP A 490 8.94 36.89 0.74
CA ASP A 490 9.33 35.80 1.63
C ASP A 490 10.52 36.19 2.51
N PHE A 491 11.48 36.92 1.94
CA PHE A 491 12.61 37.46 2.66
C PHE A 491 12.15 38.44 3.76
N LEU A 492 11.30 39.40 3.43
CA LEU A 492 10.75 40.36 4.39
C LEU A 492 9.92 39.66 5.46
N LYS A 493 9.12 38.65 5.11
CA LYS A 493 8.36 37.86 6.09
C LYS A 493 9.25 37.09 7.06
N LYS A 494 10.38 36.54 6.56
CA LYS A 494 11.33 35.77 7.36
C LYS A 494 12.13 36.66 8.31
N MET A 495 12.53 37.84 7.85
CA MET A 495 13.37 38.75 8.64
C MET A 495 12.54 39.65 9.55
N CYS A 496 11.45 40.24 9.07
CA CYS A 496 10.63 41.19 9.82
C CYS A 496 9.42 40.53 10.49
N LYS A 497 9.58 39.33 11.08
CA LYS A 497 8.52 38.49 11.70
C LYS A 497 7.22 39.27 11.93
N THR A 498 6.21 39.07 11.07
CA THR A 498 4.86 39.50 11.43
C THR A 498 4.44 38.61 12.59
N GLU A 499 4.49 39.13 13.83
CA GLU A 499 3.99 38.46 15.02
C GLU A 499 2.50 38.17 14.86
N ASN A 500 2.16 37.00 14.32
CA ASN A 500 0.80 36.48 14.27
C ASN A 500 0.61 35.29 15.23
N THR A 501 1.40 35.23 16.29
CA THR A 501 1.30 34.20 17.34
C THR A 501 0.68 34.72 18.64
N ALA A 502 0.77 36.02 18.95
CA ALA A 502 0.09 36.61 20.11
C ALA A 502 -1.41 36.85 19.85
N SER A 503 -1.76 37.33 18.66
CA SER A 503 -3.17 37.55 18.24
C SER A 503 -3.96 36.24 18.20
N PHE A 504 -3.37 35.15 17.68
CA PHE A 504 -4.07 33.86 17.58
C PHE A 504 -4.37 33.21 18.94
N LYS A 505 -3.45 33.29 19.92
CA LYS A 505 -3.71 32.79 21.28
C LYS A 505 -4.78 33.63 22.00
N THR A 506 -4.77 34.94 21.80
CA THR A 506 -5.77 35.84 22.39
C THR A 506 -7.15 35.63 21.74
N HIS A 507 -7.21 35.48 20.42
CA HIS A 507 -8.45 35.19 19.70
C HIS A 507 -9.02 33.79 19.99
N LEU A 508 -8.15 32.79 20.20
CA LEU A 508 -8.55 31.43 20.61
C LEU A 508 -9.03 31.39 22.07
N ALA A 509 -8.46 32.20 22.96
CA ALA A 509 -8.97 32.37 24.32
C ALA A 509 -10.34 33.07 24.33
N THR A 510 -10.53 34.07 23.46
CA THR A 510 -11.82 34.79 23.29
C THR A 510 -12.90 33.90 22.66
N LEU A 511 -12.51 32.99 21.76
CA LEU A 511 -13.41 31.97 21.17
C LEU A 511 -13.74 30.81 22.13
N LYS A 512 -12.91 30.57 23.16
CA LYS A 512 -13.17 29.57 24.20
C LYS A 512 -13.93 30.14 25.41
N SER A 513 -13.96 31.46 25.59
CA SER A 513 -14.74 32.12 26.64
C SER A 513 -16.12 32.63 26.18
N SER A 514 -16.44 32.54 24.89
CA SER A 514 -17.77 32.88 24.37
C SER A 514 -18.67 31.64 24.32
N SER A 515 -19.32 31.37 25.45
CA SER A 515 -20.60 30.64 25.43
C SER A 515 -21.68 31.52 24.78
N PRO A 516 -22.74 30.95 24.17
CA PRO A 516 -23.64 31.69 23.30
C PRO A 516 -24.44 32.76 24.07
N PRO A 517 -24.73 33.93 23.48
CA PRO A 517 -25.71 34.86 24.03
C PRO A 517 -27.10 34.22 24.04
N GLN A 518 -27.81 34.39 25.15
CA GLN A 518 -29.25 34.14 25.25
C GLN A 518 -29.99 34.83 24.10
N LEU A 519 -30.87 34.07 23.47
CA LEU A 519 -31.90 34.57 22.56
C LEU A 519 -32.66 35.73 23.22
N SER A 520 -32.67 36.86 22.53
CA SER A 520 -33.52 38.01 22.77
C SER A 520 -35.00 37.61 22.71
N GLN A 521 -35.74 37.87 23.79
CA GLN A 521 -37.19 38.11 23.73
C GLN A 521 -37.47 39.62 23.57
N PRO A 522 -38.59 40.02 22.95
CA PRO A 522 -38.86 41.40 22.57
C PRO A 522 -39.29 42.27 23.76
N LYS A 523 -39.01 43.56 23.66
CA LYS A 523 -39.48 44.61 24.57
C LYS A 523 -41.00 44.81 24.44
N GLU A 524 -41.71 44.70 25.55
CA GLU A 524 -42.92 45.49 25.84
C GLU A 524 -42.84 46.01 27.28
N SER A 525 -43.33 47.23 27.45
CA SER A 525 -43.29 48.12 28.62
C SER A 525 -44.08 47.60 29.83
N PRO A 526 -43.78 48.07 31.07
CA PRO A 526 -44.57 47.74 32.25
C PRO A 526 -45.78 48.68 32.35
N GLU A 527 -46.98 48.11 32.22
CA GLU A 527 -48.17 48.63 32.91
C GLU A 527 -48.38 47.83 34.20
N GLU A 528 -48.64 48.56 35.28
CA GLU A 528 -48.94 48.07 36.62
C GLU A 528 -50.07 47.04 36.63
N ILE A 529 -49.80 45.85 37.18
CA ILE A 529 -50.82 45.07 37.88
C ILE A 529 -50.24 44.61 39.22
N VAL A 530 -50.69 45.30 40.26
CA VAL A 530 -50.61 44.92 41.67
C VAL A 530 -51.26 43.56 41.87
N MET A 531 -50.54 42.57 42.41
CA MET A 531 -51.18 41.45 43.12
C MET A 531 -50.35 40.96 44.30
N SER A 532 -50.99 41.07 45.46
CA SER A 532 -50.52 40.85 46.82
C SER A 532 -50.29 39.37 47.16
N ALA A 533 -49.38 39.10 48.11
CA ALA A 533 -49.21 37.78 48.71
C ALA A 533 -50.46 37.34 49.49
N PRO A 534 -50.87 36.05 49.44
CA PRO A 534 -51.90 35.55 50.33
C PRO A 534 -51.34 35.41 51.75
N LYS A 535 -51.95 36.10 52.70
CA LYS A 535 -51.79 35.81 54.14
C LYS A 535 -52.64 34.60 54.50
N SER A 536 -52.04 33.68 55.24
CA SER A 536 -52.77 32.73 56.09
C SER A 536 -53.53 33.50 57.18
N ALA A 537 -54.83 33.25 57.32
CA ALA A 537 -55.54 33.31 58.59
C ALA A 537 -56.89 32.56 58.51
N LYS A 538 -57.06 31.62 59.44
CA LYS A 538 -58.26 31.32 60.25
C LYS A 538 -59.65 31.36 59.59
N GLY A 539 -60.38 30.23 59.68
CA GLY A 539 -61.85 30.19 59.66
C GLY A 539 -62.47 31.04 60.79
N PRO A 540 -63.80 31.28 60.78
CA PRO A 540 -64.74 30.27 61.27
C PRO A 540 -66.14 30.27 60.59
N LEU A 541 -66.73 29.08 60.42
CA LEU A 541 -68.07 28.64 60.86
C LEU A 541 -68.34 27.23 60.33
#